data_AF-A0A3M1SZ78-F1
#
_entry.id   AF-A0A3M1SZ78-F1
#
_cell.length_a   1.000
_cell.length_b   1.000
_cell.length_c   1.000
_cell.angle_alpha   90.00
_cell.angle_beta   90.00
_cell.angle_gamma   90.00
#
_symmetry.space_group_name_H-M   'P 1'
#
loop_
_entity.id
_entity.type
_entity.pdbx_description
1 polymer ?
#
loop_
_entity_poly.entity_id
_entity_poly.type
_entity_poly.pdbx_seq_one_letter_code
_entity_poly.pdbx_strand_id
1 'polypeptide(L)'
;MNDPCPGCGASGTSPICGYCGRAGAGTVDPARQRKALDAFHALLAREEDVLARARLLRNGFLPDDPEVLLDAAARCVALLDQQLIATGAPEAAADRLRAALRRLEAAGSPPSARAPFEAELERFDVALAADERRTRWVCAGCAVILFGGFGLALWRWWTY
;
A
#
# COMPACT_ATOMS: atom_id res chain seq x y z
N MET A 1 21.82 -24.17 -9.71
CA MET A 1 21.36 -23.24 -10.77
C MET A 1 20.38 -22.28 -10.12
N ASN A 2 20.59 -20.97 -10.28
CA ASN A 2 19.67 -19.98 -9.73
C ASN A 2 18.54 -19.81 -10.74
N ASP A 3 17.36 -20.34 -10.43
CA ASP A 3 16.22 -20.16 -11.30
C ASP A 3 15.81 -18.69 -11.31
N PRO A 4 15.60 -18.08 -12.49
CA PRO A 4 15.17 -16.69 -12.58
C PRO A 4 13.80 -16.54 -11.93
N CYS A 5 13.57 -15.41 -11.26
CA CYS A 5 12.29 -15.12 -10.62
C CYS A 5 11.17 -15.17 -11.66
N PRO A 6 10.09 -15.95 -11.45
CA PRO A 6 9.01 -16.08 -12.44
C PRO A 6 8.22 -14.79 -12.66
N GLY A 7 8.34 -13.81 -11.76
CA GLY A 7 7.66 -12.52 -11.89
C GLY A 7 8.46 -11.44 -12.61
N CYS A 8 9.79 -11.40 -12.43
CA CYS A 8 10.62 -10.29 -12.93
C CYS A 8 11.90 -10.70 -13.65
N GLY A 9 12.20 -12.00 -13.73
CA GLY A 9 13.42 -12.53 -14.36
C GLY A 9 14.71 -12.32 -13.57
N ALA A 10 14.67 -11.62 -12.43
CA ALA A 10 15.87 -11.40 -11.60
C ALA A 10 16.43 -12.73 -11.05
N SER A 11 17.75 -12.85 -11.01
CA SER A 11 18.44 -13.99 -10.41
C SER A 11 18.27 -13.96 -8.89
N GLY A 12 17.74 -15.03 -8.29
CA GLY A 12 17.50 -15.07 -6.84
C GLY A 12 17.66 -16.47 -6.26
N THR A 13 18.40 -16.56 -5.15
CA THR A 13 18.54 -17.74 -4.28
C THR A 13 17.65 -17.68 -3.03
N SER A 14 16.91 -16.58 -2.87
CA SER A 14 16.10 -16.28 -1.69
C SER A 14 14.67 -16.80 -1.85
N PRO A 15 13.99 -17.19 -0.75
CA PRO A 15 12.56 -17.57 -0.77
C PRO A 15 11.66 -16.45 -1.32
N ILE A 16 12.13 -15.20 -1.27
CA ILE A 16 11.51 -14.01 -1.85
C ILE A 16 12.49 -13.34 -2.81
N CYS A 17 12.01 -12.94 -3.98
CA CYS A 17 12.78 -12.11 -4.91
C CYS A 17 13.07 -10.73 -4.30
N GLY A 18 14.35 -10.35 -4.21
CA GLY A 18 14.75 -9.04 -3.67
C GLY A 18 14.27 -7.84 -4.49
N TYR A 19 13.95 -8.03 -5.77
CA TYR A 19 13.50 -6.94 -6.65
C TYR A 19 11.98 -6.75 -6.64
N CYS A 20 11.21 -7.82 -6.86
CA CYS A 20 9.75 -7.72 -6.98
C CYS A 20 8.98 -8.25 -5.76
N GLY A 21 9.66 -8.86 -4.78
CA GLY A 21 9.04 -9.37 -3.56
C GLY A 21 8.23 -10.66 -3.75
N ARG A 22 8.17 -11.25 -4.95
CA ARG A 22 7.44 -12.49 -5.22
C ARG A 22 8.17 -13.70 -4.62
N ALA A 23 7.44 -14.68 -4.10
CA ALA A 23 8.04 -15.91 -3.62
C ALA A 23 8.59 -16.79 -4.75
N GLY A 24 9.65 -17.54 -4.45
CA GLY A 24 10.14 -18.62 -5.30
C GLY A 24 9.16 -19.79 -5.37
N ALA A 25 9.38 -20.70 -6.32
CA ALA A 25 8.54 -21.90 -6.46
C ALA A 25 8.54 -22.75 -5.17
N GLY A 26 7.37 -23.27 -4.78
CA GLY A 26 7.25 -24.25 -3.68
C GLY A 26 6.69 -23.73 -2.34
N THR A 27 5.93 -22.63 -2.34
CA THR A 27 5.22 -22.08 -1.16
C THR A 27 3.83 -22.69 -0.95
N VAL A 28 3.67 -24.00 -1.12
CA VAL A 28 2.37 -24.68 -0.89
C VAL A 28 2.16 -24.98 0.60
N ASP A 29 3.24 -25.15 1.35
CA ASP A 29 3.22 -25.48 2.78
C ASP A 29 3.11 -24.21 3.67
N PRO A 30 2.20 -24.16 4.66
CA PRO A 30 2.03 -23.00 5.54
C PRO A 30 3.31 -22.55 6.25
N ALA A 31 4.17 -23.48 6.67
CA ALA A 31 5.44 -23.12 7.32
C ALA A 31 6.40 -22.42 6.36
N ARG A 32 6.40 -22.80 5.08
CA ARG A 32 7.17 -22.11 4.02
C ARG A 32 6.56 -20.76 3.67
N GLN A 33 5.23 -20.65 3.63
CA GLN A 33 4.55 -19.37 3.42
C GLN A 33 4.88 -18.38 4.53
N ARG A 34 4.89 -18.83 5.79
CA ARG A 34 5.29 -17.99 6.94
C ARG A 34 6.72 -17.49 6.82
N LYS A 35 7.68 -18.38 6.50
CA LYS A 35 9.07 -17.97 6.24
C LYS A 35 9.20 -16.98 5.08
N ALA A 36 8.44 -17.16 4.01
CA ALA A 36 8.42 -16.25 2.88
C ALA A 36 7.83 -14.89 3.27
N LEU A 37 6.75 -14.86 4.06
CA LEU A 37 6.17 -13.64 4.60
C LEU A 37 7.17 -12.89 5.50
N ASP A 38 7.89 -13.58 6.37
CA ASP A 38 8.93 -12.99 7.23
C ASP A 38 10.07 -12.40 6.40
N ALA A 39 10.56 -13.13 5.40
CA ALA A 39 11.59 -12.64 4.49
C ALA A 39 11.12 -11.41 3.69
N PHE A 40 9.86 -11.38 3.28
CA PHE A 40 9.26 -10.24 2.58
C PHE A 40 9.20 -9.00 3.47
N HIS A 41 8.76 -9.14 4.73
CA HIS A 41 8.73 -8.00 5.66
C HIS A 41 10.13 -7.54 6.08
N ALA A 42 11.10 -8.46 6.20
CA ALA A 42 12.49 -8.09 6.41
C ALA A 42 13.07 -7.31 5.22
N LEU A 43 12.70 -7.65 3.99
CA LEU A 43 13.06 -6.90 2.79
C LEU A 43 12.44 -5.50 2.82
N LEU A 44 11.14 -5.39 3.12
CA LEU A 44 10.46 -4.09 3.23
C LEU A 44 11.11 -3.19 4.28
N ALA A 45 11.50 -3.73 5.44
CA ALA A 45 12.13 -2.98 6.51
C ALA A 45 13.49 -2.39 6.11
N ARG A 46 14.23 -3.09 5.24
CA ARG A 46 15.55 -2.67 4.74
C ARG A 46 15.49 -1.77 3.51
N GLU A 47 14.36 -1.74 2.80
CA GLU A 47 14.19 -0.92 1.60
C GLU A 47 14.02 0.55 1.98
N GLU A 48 15.02 1.37 1.71
CA GLU A 48 14.99 2.81 2.00
C GLU A 48 14.33 3.60 0.87
N ASP A 49 14.35 3.07 -0.36
CA ASP A 49 13.73 3.72 -1.50
C ASP A 49 12.21 3.58 -1.43
N VAL A 50 11.54 4.72 -1.33
CA VAL A 50 10.08 4.83 -1.22
C VAL A 50 9.36 4.14 -2.39
N LEU A 51 9.83 4.33 -3.62
CA LEU A 51 9.17 3.81 -4.82
C LEU A 51 9.37 2.29 -4.91
N ALA A 52 10.55 1.80 -4.57
CA ALA A 52 10.86 0.38 -4.45
C ALA A 52 10.00 -0.27 -3.35
N ARG A 53 9.89 0.36 -2.17
CA ARG A 53 9.04 -0.10 -1.07
C ARG A 53 7.56 -0.17 -1.48
N ALA A 54 7.04 0.88 -2.12
CA ALA A 54 5.66 0.88 -2.64
C ALA A 54 5.44 -0.18 -3.72
N ARG A 55 6.43 -0.44 -4.59
CA ARG A 55 6.38 -1.51 -5.59
C ARG A 55 6.37 -2.90 -4.94
N LEU A 56 7.21 -3.12 -3.92
CA LEU A 56 7.25 -4.36 -3.14
C LEU A 56 5.92 -4.61 -2.44
N LEU A 57 5.29 -3.58 -1.87
CA LEU A 57 3.97 -3.71 -1.23
C LEU A 57 2.89 -4.15 -2.24
N ARG A 58 2.84 -3.52 -3.42
CA ARG A 58 1.84 -3.82 -4.47
C ARG A 58 2.00 -5.22 -5.08
N ASN A 59 3.24 -5.63 -5.36
CA ASN A 59 3.52 -6.84 -6.16
C ASN A 59 4.08 -8.01 -5.35
N GLY A 60 4.39 -7.78 -4.07
CA GLY A 60 5.09 -8.74 -3.22
C GLY A 60 4.22 -9.93 -2.84
N PHE A 61 4.89 -10.98 -2.35
CA PHE A 61 4.32 -12.27 -1.98
C PHE A 61 3.14 -12.14 -1.02
N LEU A 62 1.96 -12.59 -1.41
CA LEU A 62 0.81 -12.73 -0.52
C LEU A 62 0.55 -14.22 -0.29
N PRO A 63 0.42 -14.69 0.97
CA PRO A 63 0.17 -16.09 1.29
C PRO A 63 -1.25 -16.53 0.86
N ASP A 64 -1.45 -17.84 0.83
CA ASP A 64 -2.75 -18.46 0.50
C ASP A 64 -3.37 -19.15 1.73
N ASP A 65 -2.55 -19.55 2.69
CA ASP A 65 -3.01 -20.13 3.96
C ASP A 65 -3.75 -19.08 4.81
N PRO A 66 -4.96 -19.38 5.34
CA PRO A 66 -5.75 -18.41 6.11
C PRO A 66 -5.06 -17.86 7.36
N GLU A 67 -4.32 -18.68 8.10
CA GLU A 67 -3.64 -18.22 9.32
C GLU A 67 -2.47 -17.29 8.95
N VAL A 68 -1.71 -17.65 7.93
CA VAL A 68 -0.60 -16.81 7.43
C VAL A 68 -1.12 -15.52 6.78
N LEU A 69 -2.31 -15.56 6.17
CA LEU A 69 -3.00 -14.39 5.63
C LEU A 69 -3.44 -13.39 6.72
N LEU A 70 -3.93 -13.87 7.86
CA LEU A 70 -4.27 -13.01 9.01
C LEU A 70 -3.02 -12.27 9.53
N ASP A 71 -1.89 -12.96 9.60
CA ASP A 71 -0.62 -12.32 9.99
C ASP A 71 -0.14 -11.31 8.95
N ALA A 72 -0.30 -11.61 7.67
CA ALA A 72 -0.01 -10.66 6.61
C ALA A 72 -0.90 -9.40 6.73
N ALA A 73 -2.18 -9.57 7.03
CA ALA A 73 -3.12 -8.46 7.24
C ALA A 73 -2.73 -7.60 8.45
N ALA A 74 -2.42 -8.23 9.59
CA ALA A 74 -1.96 -7.52 10.80
C ALA A 74 -0.70 -6.69 10.55
N ARG A 75 0.27 -7.22 9.80
CA ARG A 75 1.47 -6.47 9.43
C ARG A 75 1.20 -5.35 8.44
N CYS A 76 0.21 -5.48 7.55
CA CYS A 76 -0.19 -4.39 6.67
C CYS A 76 -0.83 -3.24 7.45
N VAL A 77 -1.66 -3.55 8.46
CA VAL A 77 -2.23 -2.53 9.36
C VAL A 77 -1.13 -1.71 10.04
N ALA A 78 -0.10 -2.36 10.58
CA ALA A 78 1.02 -1.65 11.20
C ALA A 78 1.75 -0.69 10.24
N LEU A 79 1.72 -0.96 8.92
CA LEU A 79 2.30 -0.07 7.90
C LEU A 79 1.38 1.11 7.54
N LEU A 80 0.06 0.98 7.74
CA LEU A 80 -0.88 2.09 7.58
C LEU A 80 -0.72 3.11 8.70
N ASP A 81 -0.53 2.65 9.94
CA ASP A 81 -0.36 3.50 11.12
C ASP A 81 0.93 4.33 11.10
N GLN A 82 1.96 3.90 10.37
CA GLN A 82 3.25 4.61 10.30
C GLN A 82 3.20 5.92 9.50
N GLN A 83 2.01 6.39 9.08
CA GLN A 83 1.76 7.71 8.48
C GLN A 83 2.79 8.15 7.43
N LEU A 84 3.18 7.24 6.53
CA LEU A 84 4.00 7.56 5.35
C LEU A 84 3.18 8.26 4.25
N ILE A 85 2.21 9.10 4.62
CA ILE A 85 1.23 9.79 3.75
C ILE A 85 1.95 10.58 2.65
N ALA A 86 3.14 11.12 2.93
CA ALA A 86 3.90 11.92 1.96
C ALA A 86 4.56 11.12 0.80
N THR A 87 4.42 9.79 0.75
CA THR A 87 5.30 8.94 -0.08
C THR A 87 4.61 7.89 -0.97
N GLY A 88 3.28 7.76 -0.93
CA GLY A 88 2.53 6.75 -1.72
C GLY A 88 2.71 5.28 -1.26
N ALA A 89 3.56 5.04 -0.25
CA ALA A 89 3.68 3.76 0.44
C ALA A 89 2.40 3.30 1.21
N PRO A 90 1.59 4.19 1.84
CA PRO A 90 0.43 3.74 2.62
C PRO A 90 -0.74 3.30 1.73
N GLU A 91 -0.92 3.89 0.54
CA GLU A 91 -1.88 3.40 -0.45
C GLU A 91 -1.54 1.97 -0.90
N ALA A 92 -0.26 1.71 -1.16
CA ALA A 92 0.21 0.37 -1.52
C ALA A 92 -0.01 -0.66 -0.39
N ALA A 93 0.16 -0.26 0.87
CA ALA A 93 -0.16 -1.10 2.02
C ALA A 93 -1.68 -1.35 2.14
N ALA A 94 -2.51 -0.35 1.87
CA ALA A 94 -3.97 -0.47 1.88
C ALA A 94 -4.47 -1.42 0.77
N ASP A 95 -3.94 -1.30 -0.44
CA ASP A 95 -4.24 -2.22 -1.55
C ASP A 95 -3.86 -3.65 -1.23
N ARG A 96 -2.71 -3.84 -0.57
CA ARG A 96 -2.26 -5.14 -0.10
C ARG A 96 -3.17 -5.70 0.99
N LEU A 97 -3.62 -4.88 1.93
CA LEU A 97 -4.59 -5.26 2.96
C LEU A 97 -5.93 -5.68 2.33
N ARG A 98 -6.43 -4.93 1.34
CA ARG A 98 -7.62 -5.29 0.56
C ARG A 98 -7.46 -6.65 -0.14
N ALA A 99 -6.29 -6.91 -0.72
CA ALA A 99 -6.01 -8.19 -1.35
C ALA A 99 -6.00 -9.35 -0.34
N ALA A 100 -5.41 -9.14 0.85
CA ALA A 100 -5.43 -10.12 1.93
C ALA A 100 -6.86 -10.42 2.42
N LEU A 101 -7.69 -9.39 2.62
CA LEU A 101 -9.08 -9.53 3.06
C LEU A 101 -9.94 -10.28 2.03
N ARG A 102 -9.80 -9.96 0.74
CA ARG A 102 -10.49 -10.69 -0.34
C ARG A 102 -10.09 -12.16 -0.40
N ARG A 103 -8.82 -12.48 -0.12
CA ARG A 103 -8.38 -13.89 -0.05
C ARG A 103 -8.91 -14.60 1.18
N LEU A 104 -8.91 -13.94 2.35
CA LEU A 104 -9.51 -14.49 3.56
C LEU A 104 -11.00 -14.78 3.37
N GLU A 105 -11.72 -13.87 2.71
CA GLU A 105 -13.11 -14.07 2.34
C GLU A 105 -13.31 -15.27 1.40
N ALA A 106 -12.50 -15.36 0.34
CA ALA A 106 -12.54 -16.49 -0.59
C ALA A 106 -12.19 -17.83 0.08
N ALA A 107 -11.34 -17.81 1.10
CA ALA A 107 -10.98 -18.97 1.91
C ALA A 107 -12.04 -19.34 2.98
N GLY A 108 -13.14 -18.59 3.07
CA GLY A 108 -14.23 -18.87 4.02
C GLY A 108 -13.97 -18.35 5.45
N SER A 109 -13.05 -17.41 5.63
CA SER A 109 -12.78 -16.81 6.95
C SER A 109 -14.01 -16.08 7.48
N PRO A 110 -14.39 -16.30 8.76
CA PRO A 110 -15.58 -15.67 9.34
C PRO A 110 -15.43 -14.15 9.37
N PRO A 111 -16.55 -13.39 9.26
CA PRO A 111 -16.52 -11.93 9.34
C PRO A 111 -15.86 -11.42 10.62
N SER A 112 -16.01 -12.11 11.75
CA SER A 112 -15.39 -11.73 13.03
C SER A 112 -13.86 -11.68 12.99
N ALA A 113 -13.22 -12.52 12.17
CA ALA A 113 -11.77 -12.52 12.01
C ALA A 113 -11.29 -11.41 11.04
N ARG A 114 -12.17 -10.92 10.15
CA ARG A 114 -11.85 -9.90 9.14
C ARG A 114 -12.21 -8.47 9.60
N ALA A 115 -13.28 -8.34 10.38
CA ALA A 115 -13.82 -7.08 10.87
C ALA A 115 -12.80 -6.09 11.45
N PRO A 116 -11.82 -6.48 12.30
CA PRO A 116 -10.86 -5.51 12.83
C PRO A 116 -9.98 -4.88 11.73
N PHE A 117 -9.63 -5.66 10.70
CA PHE A 117 -8.82 -5.18 9.58
C PHE A 117 -9.65 -4.34 8.60
N GLU A 118 -10.91 -4.72 8.37
CA GLU A 118 -11.86 -3.95 7.56
C GLU A 118 -12.10 -2.56 8.19
N ALA A 119 -12.27 -2.49 9.52
CA ALA A 119 -12.45 -1.25 10.25
C ALA A 119 -11.21 -0.34 10.22
N GLU A 120 -10.00 -0.91 10.19
CA GLU A 120 -8.76 -0.13 10.02
C GLU A 120 -8.64 0.42 8.59
N LEU A 121 -8.95 -0.41 7.60
CA LEU A 121 -8.94 0.01 6.20
C LEU A 121 -9.97 1.13 5.95
N GLU A 122 -11.16 1.03 6.53
CA GLU A 122 -12.18 2.08 6.45
C GLU A 122 -11.70 3.39 7.11
N ARG A 123 -11.08 3.32 8.29
CA ARG A 123 -10.48 4.48 8.96
C ARG A 123 -9.43 5.15 8.06
N PHE A 124 -8.59 4.36 7.42
CA PHE A 124 -7.58 4.85 6.48
C PHE A 124 -8.20 5.54 5.25
N ASP A 125 -9.22 4.93 4.64
CA ASP A 125 -9.90 5.49 3.47
C ASP A 125 -10.65 6.79 3.81
N VAL A 126 -11.25 6.88 4.99
CA VAL A 126 -11.87 8.11 5.49
C VAL A 126 -10.83 9.21 5.71
N ALA A 127 -9.66 8.87 6.26
CA ALA A 127 -8.56 9.81 6.46
C ALA A 127 -8.00 10.34 5.13
N LEU A 128 -7.78 9.47 4.14
CA LEU A 128 -7.37 9.86 2.78
C LEU A 128 -8.38 10.80 2.13
N ALA A 129 -9.67 10.44 2.17
CA ALA A 129 -10.72 11.27 1.59
C ALA A 129 -10.83 12.65 2.27
N ALA A 130 -10.54 12.75 3.57
CA ALA A 130 -10.50 14.01 4.28
C ALA A 130 -9.32 14.90 3.81
N ASP A 131 -8.15 14.30 3.59
CA ASP A 131 -6.96 15.02 3.13
C ASP A 131 -7.10 15.52 1.68
N GLU A 132 -7.65 14.70 0.78
CA GLU A 132 -7.95 15.11 -0.60
C GLU A 132 -8.92 16.29 -0.64
N ARG A 133 -9.97 16.25 0.18
CA ARG A 133 -10.93 17.36 0.29
C ARG A 133 -10.23 18.63 0.75
N ARG A 134 -9.41 18.56 1.80
CA ARG A 134 -8.65 19.71 2.31
C ARG A 134 -7.76 20.31 1.22
N THR A 135 -7.06 19.47 0.47
CA THR A 135 -6.17 19.90 -0.62
C THR A 135 -6.97 20.61 -1.73
N ARG A 136 -8.13 20.07 -2.13
CA ARG A 136 -9.01 20.72 -3.11
C ARG A 136 -9.49 22.09 -2.65
N TRP A 137 -9.89 22.23 -1.38
CA TRP A 137 -10.32 23.52 -0.81
C TRP A 137 -9.20 24.56 -0.79
N VAL A 138 -7.97 24.15 -0.45
CA VAL A 138 -6.81 25.05 -0.47
C VAL A 138 -6.50 25.50 -1.90
N CYS A 139 -6.44 24.57 -2.86
CA CYS A 139 -6.21 24.89 -4.27
C CYS A 139 -7.30 25.80 -4.84
N ALA A 140 -8.57 25.54 -4.52
CA ALA A 140 -9.69 26.38 -4.93
C ALA A 140 -9.59 27.80 -4.33
N GLY A 141 -9.24 27.92 -3.04
CA GLY A 141 -9.01 29.21 -2.38
C GLY A 141 -7.86 29.99 -3.02
N CYS A 142 -6.73 29.33 -3.29
CA CYS A 142 -5.60 29.94 -4.00
C CYS A 142 -5.98 30.41 -5.41
N ALA A 143 -6.75 29.61 -6.15
CA ALA A 143 -7.23 29.99 -7.48
C ALA A 143 -8.14 31.23 -7.42
N VAL A 144 -9.09 31.27 -6.49
CA VAL A 144 -9.98 32.44 -6.31
C VAL A 144 -9.17 33.70 -5.96
N ILE A 145 -8.14 33.60 -5.12
CA ILE A 145 -7.29 34.75 -4.77
C ILE A 145 -6.47 35.21 -5.98
N LEU A 146 -5.85 34.29 -6.72
CA LEU A 146 -5.02 34.63 -7.88
C LEU A 146 -5.83 35.24 -9.02
N PHE A 147 -6.94 34.60 -9.40
CA PHE A 147 -7.78 35.07 -10.52
C PHE A 147 -8.69 36.24 -10.11
N GLY A 148 -9.21 36.24 -8.88
CA GLY A 148 -10.01 37.35 -8.35
C GLY A 148 -9.19 38.62 -8.16
N GLY A 149 -7.96 38.51 -7.66
CA GLY A 149 -7.03 39.63 -7.53
C GLY A 149 -6.60 40.20 -8.89
N PHE A 150 -6.32 39.34 -9.86
CA PHE A 150 -5.99 39.78 -11.23
C PHE A 150 -7.16 40.45 -11.94
N GLY A 151 -8.38 39.93 -11.79
CA GLY A 151 -9.58 40.52 -12.37
C GLY A 151 -9.86 41.93 -11.84
N LEU A 152 -9.72 42.12 -10.53
CA LEU A 152 -9.86 43.44 -9.88
C LEU A 152 -8.76 44.42 -10.27
N ALA A 153 -7.52 43.97 -10.39
CA ALA A 153 -6.40 44.80 -10.84
C ALA A 153 -6.55 45.23 -12.31
N LEU A 154 -6.95 44.33 -13.20
CA LEU A 154 -7.21 44.63 -14.61
C LEU A 154 -8.42 45.55 -14.80
N TRP A 155 -9.50 45.32 -14.06
CA TRP A 155 -10.67 46.20 -14.09
C TRP A 155 -10.30 47.63 -13.66
N ARG A 156 -9.54 47.76 -12.57
CA ARG A 156 -9.09 49.05 -12.06
C ARG A 156 -8.09 49.77 -12.99
N TRP A 157 -7.28 49.03 -13.75
CA TRP A 157 -6.39 49.60 -14.76
C TRP A 157 -7.13 50.06 -16.02
N TRP A 158 -8.24 49.42 -16.37
CA TRP A 158 -9.06 49.81 -17.54
C TRP A 158 -9.94 51.04 -17.25
N THR A 159 -10.27 51.30 -15.99
CA THR A 159 -11.08 52.45 -15.56
C THR A 159 -10.31 53.75 -15.30
N TYR A 160 -8.97 53.71 -15.37
CA TYR A 160 -8.08 54.87 -15.20
C TYR A 160 -7.50 55.30 -16.55
#